data_AF-A0A1Q7ZFC4-F1
#
_entry.id   AF-A0A1Q7ZFC4-F1
#
_cell.length_a   1.000
_cell.length_b   1.000
_cell.length_c   1.000
_cell.angle_alpha   90.00
_cell.angle_beta   90.00
_cell.angle_gamma   90.00
#
_symmetry.space_group_name_H-M   'P 1'
#
loop_
_entity.id
_entity.type
_entity.pdbx_description
1 polymer ?
#
loop_
_entity_poly.entity_id
_entity_poly.type
_entity_poly.pdbx_seq_one_letter_code
_entity_poly.pdbx_strand_id
1 'polypeptide(L)'
;MTAPQWARLNVDVDEPIRRGAWYRVLQLTPREVTVDVKGRQIPIPRDHLEVVAQPALRWAVVPRPRKSPRLPPGWGPEYGVCPGCRERAQLINHPQSLRCPKCNGFFEVGWSDPYLSRQVS
;
A
#
# COMPACT_ATOMS: atom_id res chain seq x y z
N MET A 1 11.32 -8.32 23.23
CA MET A 1 10.75 -8.47 21.88
C MET A 1 10.28 -7.11 21.42
N THR A 2 10.79 -6.61 20.30
CA THR A 2 10.33 -5.34 19.73
C THR A 2 8.89 -5.51 19.23
N ALA A 3 8.03 -4.52 19.45
CA ALA A 3 6.66 -4.55 18.93
C ALA A 3 6.68 -4.73 17.40
N PRO A 4 5.70 -5.46 16.82
CA PRO A 4 5.64 -5.61 15.38
C PRO A 4 5.51 -4.24 14.71
N GLN A 5 6.28 -4.04 13.63
CA GLN A 5 6.21 -2.84 12.80
C GLN A 5 5.72 -3.21 11.40
N TRP A 6 5.25 -2.20 10.69
CA TRP A 6 4.70 -2.30 9.35
C TRP A 6 5.34 -1.27 8.45
N ALA A 7 5.59 -1.65 7.20
CA ALA A 7 6.16 -0.78 6.19
C ALA A 7 5.28 -0.72 4.94
N ARG A 8 5.22 0.45 4.31
CA ARG A 8 4.51 0.70 3.05
C ARG A 8 5.39 1.61 2.19
N LEU A 9 5.41 1.37 0.87
CA LEU A 9 6.09 2.29 -0.06
C LEU A 9 5.54 3.69 0.11
N ASN A 10 6.42 4.67 0.27
CA ASN A 10 6.02 6.07 0.34
C ASN A 10 6.61 6.91 -0.79
N VAL A 11 7.14 6.26 -1.82
CA VAL A 11 7.71 6.87 -3.03
C VAL A 11 7.18 6.20 -4.31
N ASP A 12 7.05 6.98 -5.38
CA ASP A 12 6.68 6.51 -6.72
C ASP A 12 7.87 5.85 -7.43
N VAL A 13 8.22 4.65 -6.98
CA VAL A 13 9.28 3.81 -7.56
C VAL A 13 8.76 2.40 -7.83
N ASP A 14 9.52 1.63 -8.61
CA ASP A 14 9.24 0.23 -8.91
C ASP A 14 10.02 -0.69 -7.96
N GLU A 15 9.42 -0.99 -6.82
CA GLU A 15 9.93 -1.97 -5.86
C GLU A 15 9.15 -3.29 -5.97
N PRO A 16 9.71 -4.44 -5.54
CA PRO A 16 9.05 -5.75 -5.58
C PRO A 16 7.93 -5.91 -4.53
N ILE A 17 7.30 -4.80 -4.12
CA ILE A 17 6.12 -4.75 -3.26
C ILE A 17 5.05 -3.84 -3.85
N ARG A 18 3.80 -4.07 -3.45
CA ARG A 18 2.66 -3.36 -3.98
C ARG A 18 2.51 -1.99 -3.28
N ARG A 19 2.46 -0.92 -4.08
CA ARG A 19 2.04 0.42 -3.64
C ARG A 19 0.72 0.36 -2.85
N GLY A 20 0.64 1.14 -1.78
CA GLY A 20 -0.54 1.25 -0.90
C GLY A 20 -0.69 0.12 0.13
N ALA A 21 0.06 -0.98 0.00
CA ALA A 21 -0.05 -2.11 0.92
C ALA A 21 0.93 -2.00 2.10
N TRP A 22 0.46 -2.41 3.27
CA TRP A 22 1.30 -2.61 4.46
C TRP A 22 1.88 -4.02 4.50
N TYR A 23 3.16 -4.09 4.82
CA TYR A 23 3.94 -5.33 4.96
C TYR A 23 4.56 -5.41 6.35
N ARG A 24 4.60 -6.60 6.93
CA ARG A 24 5.25 -6.81 8.23
C ARG A 24 6.75 -6.60 8.07
N VAL A 25 7.33 -5.80 8.96
CA VAL A 25 8.78 -5.64 9.05
C VAL A 25 9.37 -6.85 9.76
N LEU A 26 10.38 -7.47 9.14
CA LEU A 26 11.16 -8.57 9.70
C LEU A 26 12.48 -8.07 10.28
N GLN A 27 13.09 -7.07 9.63
CA GLN A 27 14.32 -6.43 10.07
C GLN A 27 14.31 -4.96 9.68
N LEU A 28 14.79 -4.09 10.56
CA LEU A 28 14.94 -2.66 10.34
C LEU A 28 16.39 -2.27 10.62
N THR A 29 17.07 -1.73 9.62
CA THR A 29 18.44 -1.20 9.73
C THR A 29 18.45 0.28 9.37
N PRO A 30 19.57 1.00 9.53
CA PRO A 30 19.67 2.37 9.05
C PRO A 30 19.46 2.54 7.55
N ARG A 31 19.78 1.54 6.72
CA ARG A 31 19.76 1.64 5.25
C ARG A 31 18.60 0.89 4.58
N GLU A 32 18.17 -0.21 5.18
CA GLU A 32 17.18 -1.12 4.58
C GLU A 32 16.14 -1.57 5.60
N VAL A 33 14.95 -1.89 5.08
CA VAL A 33 13.89 -2.60 5.79
C VAL A 33 13.62 -3.90 5.05
N THR A 34 13.74 -5.03 5.75
CA THR A 34 13.34 -6.33 5.23
C THR A 34 11.88 -6.57 5.57
N VAL A 35 11.05 -6.78 4.56
CA VAL A 35 9.60 -6.98 4.71
C VAL A 35 9.16 -8.39 4.31
N ASP A 36 8.09 -8.88 4.93
CA ASP A 36 7.46 -10.17 4.60
C ASP A 36 6.45 -10.03 3.47
N VAL A 37 6.80 -10.60 2.31
CA VAL A 37 5.96 -10.69 1.11
C VAL A 37 5.57 -12.14 0.87
N LYS A 38 4.47 -12.58 1.50
CA LYS A 38 3.95 -13.95 1.36
C LYS A 38 5.00 -15.02 1.75
N GLY A 39 5.67 -14.83 2.88
CA GLY A 39 6.73 -15.70 3.39
C GLY A 39 8.11 -15.43 2.81
N ARG A 40 8.22 -14.54 1.81
CA ARG A 40 9.51 -14.14 1.23
C ARG A 40 10.03 -12.89 1.93
N GLN A 41 11.31 -12.93 2.30
CA GLN A 41 11.99 -11.78 2.88
C GLN A 41 12.53 -10.89 1.75
N ILE A 42 12.04 -9.66 1.68
CA ILE A 42 12.40 -8.72 0.62
C ILE A 42 13.05 -7.48 1.26
N PRO A 43 14.35 -7.22 1.03
CA PRO A 43 14.99 -5.98 1.45
C PRO A 43 14.58 -4.83 0.52
N ILE A 44 14.28 -3.68 1.10
CA ILE A 44 13.91 -2.45 0.40
C ILE A 44 14.69 -1.28 1.04
N PRO A 45 15.19 -0.31 0.27
CA PRO A 45 15.79 0.91 0.82
C PRO A 45 14.86 1.59 1.83
N ARG A 46 15.42 2.00 2.97
CA ARG A 46 14.62 2.56 4.08
C ARG A 46 13.95 3.87 3.71
N ASP A 47 14.61 4.69 2.91
CA ASP A 47 14.10 5.96 2.40
C ASP A 47 12.92 5.78 1.42
N HIS A 48 12.71 4.57 0.89
CA HIS A 48 11.54 4.26 0.07
C HIS A 48 10.28 3.94 0.89
N LEU A 49 10.40 3.75 2.21
CA LEU A 49 9.35 3.20 3.06
C LEU A 49 8.91 4.17 4.16
N GLU A 50 7.60 4.27 4.33
CA GLU A 50 6.99 4.68 5.60
C GLU A 50 6.97 3.47 6.54
N VAL A 51 7.46 3.63 7.78
CA VAL A 51 7.45 2.58 8.80
C VAL A 51 6.65 3.04 10.01
N VAL A 52 5.63 2.27 10.41
CA VAL A 52 4.73 2.58 11.52
C VAL A 52 4.59 1.38 12.48
N ALA A 53 4.24 1.65 13.73
CA ALA A 53 3.93 0.58 14.69
C ALA A 53 2.59 -0.10 14.38
N GLN A 54 1.57 0.68 14.03
CA GLN A 54 0.24 0.16 13.73
C GLN A 54 -0.40 0.93 12.58
N PRO A 55 -0.57 0.32 11.40
CA PRO A 55 -1.20 0.99 10.27
C PRO A 55 -2.70 1.11 10.46
N ALA A 56 -3.29 2.20 9.95
CA ALA A 56 -4.74 2.32 9.87
C ALA A 56 -5.31 1.26 8.92
N LEU A 57 -6.38 0.58 9.34
CA LEU A 57 -7.07 -0.42 8.52
C LEU A 57 -8.05 0.26 7.54
N ARG A 58 -7.50 1.04 6.62
CA ARG A 58 -8.23 1.73 5.56
C ARG A 58 -7.73 1.31 4.19
N TRP A 59 -8.59 1.37 3.18
CA TRP A 59 -8.14 1.24 1.80
C TRP A 59 -7.17 2.37 1.48
N ALA A 60 -5.98 2.03 1.01
CA ALA A 60 -5.06 3.03 0.47
C ALA A 60 -5.54 3.44 -0.93
N VAL A 61 -5.63 4.75 -1.19
CA VAL A 61 -5.91 5.31 -2.51
C VAL A 61 -4.58 5.48 -3.22
N VAL A 62 -4.39 4.76 -4.32
CA VAL A 62 -3.13 4.74 -5.05
C VAL A 62 -3.32 5.40 -6.42
N PRO A 63 -2.56 6.47 -6.72
CA PRO A 63 -2.53 7.04 -8.06
C PRO A 63 -2.08 6.00 -9.09
N ARG A 64 -2.74 5.99 -10.24
CA ARG A 64 -2.39 5.11 -11.36
C ARG A 64 -1.02 5.52 -11.90
N PRO A 65 0.00 4.62 -11.89
CA PRO A 65 1.29 4.95 -12.47
C PRO A 65 1.13 5.18 -13.98
N ARG A 66 1.78 6.23 -14.51
CA ARG A 66 1.72 6.60 -15.94
C ARG A 66 2.14 5.46 -16.88
N LYS A 67 3.02 4.58 -16.41
CA LYS A 67 3.55 3.41 -17.14
C LYS A 67 3.15 2.08 -16.48
N SER A 68 1.88 1.90 -16.11
CA SER A 68 1.42 0.63 -15.52
C SER A 68 0.70 -0.26 -16.53
N PRO A 69 1.35 -1.32 -17.06
CA PRO A 69 0.73 -2.25 -18.02
C PRO A 69 -0.28 -3.23 -17.38
N ARG A 70 -0.56 -3.14 -16.06
CA ARG A 70 -1.24 -4.21 -15.29
C ARG A 70 -2.53 -3.78 -14.56
N LEU A 71 -3.18 -2.69 -14.98
CA LEU A 71 -4.51 -2.33 -14.49
C LEU A 71 -5.56 -2.49 -15.60
N PRO A 72 -6.77 -2.97 -15.29
CA PRO A 72 -7.83 -3.11 -16.29
C PRO A 72 -8.13 -1.80 -17.05
N PRO A 73 -8.34 -1.85 -18.38
CA PRO A 73 -8.84 -0.72 -19.15
C PRO A 73 -10.28 -0.44 -18.69
N GLY A 74 -10.52 0.70 -18.03
CA GLY A 74 -11.82 1.04 -17.42
C GLY A 74 -11.71 1.47 -15.96
N TRP A 75 -10.60 1.16 -15.30
CA TRP A 75 -10.31 1.75 -13.99
C TRP A 75 -9.89 3.20 -14.13
N GLY A 76 -10.30 4.03 -13.17
CA GLY A 76 -10.06 5.47 -13.15
C GLY A 76 -8.59 5.86 -12.90
N PRO A 77 -8.34 7.14 -12.56
CA PRO A 77 -7.00 7.66 -12.30
C PRO A 77 -6.38 7.11 -11.01
N GLU A 78 -7.18 6.48 -10.15
CA GLU A 78 -6.77 5.92 -8.88
C GLU A 78 -7.41 4.55 -8.67
N TYR A 79 -6.82 3.76 -7.78
CA TYR A 79 -7.36 2.49 -7.35
C TYR A 79 -7.15 2.27 -5.85
N GLY A 80 -8.01 1.45 -5.25
CA GLY A 80 -7.92 1.06 -3.85
C GLY A 80 -7.01 -0.14 -3.66
N VAL A 81 -6.27 -0.18 -2.54
CA VAL A 81 -5.57 -1.37 -2.06
C VAL A 81 -6.11 -1.77 -0.70
N CYS A 82 -6.60 -3.01 -0.60
CA CYS A 82 -7.25 -3.53 0.59
C CYS A 82 -6.25 -3.63 1.76
N PRO A 83 -6.57 -3.10 2.96
CA PRO A 83 -5.69 -3.18 4.12
C PRO A 83 -5.52 -4.63 4.64
N GLY A 84 -6.53 -5.49 4.46
CA GLY A 84 -6.50 -6.86 4.97
C GLY A 84 -5.71 -7.84 4.10
N CYS A 85 -5.87 -7.78 2.77
CA CYS A 85 -5.29 -8.78 1.87
C CYS A 85 -4.51 -8.22 0.67
N ARG A 86 -4.37 -6.89 0.58
CA ARG A 86 -3.60 -6.19 -0.47
C ARG A 86 -4.21 -6.31 -1.88
N GLU A 87 -5.44 -6.80 -1.98
CA GLU A 87 -6.17 -6.88 -3.24
C GLU A 87 -6.46 -5.49 -3.78
N ARG A 88 -6.38 -5.34 -5.11
CA ARG A 88 -6.72 -4.09 -5.78
C ARG A 88 -8.22 -4.05 -6.06
N ALA A 89 -8.83 -2.88 -5.94
CA ALA A 89 -10.21 -2.65 -6.34
C ALA A 89 -10.35 -1.29 -7.04
N GLN A 90 -11.34 -1.18 -7.92
CA GLN A 90 -11.73 0.09 -8.50
C GLN A 90 -12.41 0.96 -7.44
N LEU A 91 -12.16 2.27 -7.48
CA LEU A 91 -12.85 3.26 -6.66
C LEU A 91 -13.94 3.92 -7.53
N ILE A 92 -15.20 3.54 -7.32
CA ILE A 92 -16.34 4.00 -8.13
C ILE A 92 -17.08 5.12 -7.39
N ASN A 93 -17.18 6.31 -7.99
CA ASN A 93 -17.89 7.48 -7.44
C ASN A 93 -17.39 7.92 -6.04
N HIS A 94 -16.07 7.87 -5.81
CA HIS A 94 -15.45 8.31 -4.55
C HIS A 94 -16.09 7.67 -3.28
N PRO A 95 -16.05 6.33 -3.16
CA PRO A 95 -16.75 5.61 -2.09
C PRO A 95 -16.12 5.90 -0.72
N GLN A 96 -16.93 6.03 0.32
CA GLN A 96 -16.43 6.22 1.70
C GLN A 96 -15.93 4.92 2.33
N SER A 97 -16.45 3.77 1.87
CA SER A 97 -16.08 2.44 2.35
C SER A 97 -16.26 1.40 1.23
N LEU A 98 -15.52 0.30 1.31
CA LEU A 98 -15.52 -0.76 0.30
C LEU A 98 -15.39 -2.14 0.93
N ARG A 99 -16.14 -3.09 0.38
CA ARG A 99 -15.99 -4.53 0.66
C ARG A 99 -14.94 -5.12 -0.28
N CYS A 100 -13.96 -5.81 0.27
CA CYS A 100 -12.93 -6.45 -0.52
C CYS A 100 -13.49 -7.68 -1.25
N PRO A 101 -13.37 -7.80 -2.59
CA PRO A 101 -13.88 -8.95 -3.33
C PRO A 101 -13.13 -10.25 -3.03
N LYS A 102 -11.96 -10.18 -2.39
CA LYS A 102 -11.12 -11.34 -2.09
C LYS A 102 -11.19 -11.82 -0.65
N CYS A 103 -10.99 -10.94 0.32
CA CYS A 103 -11.03 -11.32 1.74
C CYS A 103 -12.36 -10.99 2.44
N ASN A 104 -13.33 -10.42 1.71
CA ASN A 104 -14.65 -10.02 2.22
C ASN A 104 -14.64 -8.98 3.35
N GLY A 105 -13.48 -8.44 3.74
CA GLY A 105 -13.38 -7.40 4.75
C GLY A 105 -14.00 -6.08 4.28
N PHE A 106 -14.65 -5.36 5.19
CA PHE A 106 -15.30 -4.07 4.93
C PHE A 106 -14.55 -2.97 5.68
N PHE A 107 -14.03 -1.99 4.95
CA PHE A 107 -13.15 -0.95 5.50
C PHE A 107 -13.47 0.41 4.89
N GLU A 108 -13.20 1.47 5.64
CA GLU A 108 -13.21 2.84 5.13
C GLU A 108 -12.15 3.05 4.04
N VAL A 109 -12.40 4.00 3.14
CA VAL A 109 -11.42 4.45 2.15
C VAL A 109 -10.65 5.64 2.69
N GLY A 110 -9.32 5.55 2.66
CA GLY A 110 -8.41 6.57 3.21
C GLY A 110 -8.19 7.75 2.27
N TRP A 111 -9.25 8.45 1.85
CA TRP A 111 -9.12 9.65 0.99
C TRP A 111 -8.29 10.77 1.60
N SER A 112 -8.23 10.84 2.94
CA SER A 112 -7.42 11.79 3.70
C SER A 112 -6.01 11.30 4.03
N ASP A 113 -5.64 10.08 3.63
CA ASP A 113 -4.27 9.58 3.79
C ASP A 113 -3.35 10.34 2.82
N PRO A 114 -2.28 11.01 3.28
CA PRO A 114 -1.35 11.74 2.43
C PRO A 114 -0.45 10.82 1.56
N TYR A 115 -0.87 9.57 1.34
CA TYR A 115 -0.17 8.56 0.58
C TYR A 115 0.17 9.07 -0.83
N LEU A 116 1.47 9.21 -1.12
CA LEU A 116 2.04 9.74 -2.36
C LEU A 116 1.53 11.13 -2.82
N SER A 117 0.65 11.78 -2.06
CA SER A 117 0.16 13.14 -2.38
C SER A 117 1.25 14.20 -2.27
N ARG A 118 2.36 13.87 -1.59
CA ARG A 118 3.55 14.73 -1.45
C ARG A 118 4.50 14.72 -2.66
N GLN A 119 4.20 13.96 -3.73
CA GLN A 119 5.14 13.71 -4.83
C GLN A 119 4.65 14.19 -6.20
N VAL A 120 3.54 14.93 -6.22
CA VAL A 120 3.14 15.69 -7.40
C VAL A 120 3.88 17.04 -7.34
N SER A 121 5.10 17.07 -7.86
CA SER A 121 5.77 18.30 -8.30
C SER A 121 5.90 18.27 -9.82
#